data_AF-A0A5E5R7G6-F1
#
_entry.id   AF-A0A5E5R7G6-F1
#
_cell.length_a   1.000
_cell.length_b   1.000
_cell.length_c   1.000
_cell.angle_alpha   90.00
_cell.angle_beta   90.00
_cell.angle_gamma   90.00
#
_symmetry.space_group_name_H-M   'P 1'
#
loop_
_entity.id
_entity.type
_entity.pdbx_description
1 polymer ?
#
loop_
_entity_poly.entity_id
_entity_poly.type
_entity_poly.pdbx_seq_one_letter_code
_entity_poly.pdbx_strand_id
1 'polypeptide(L)' 'MTKPHQEDQAEPFFITEEVEVELIAAGHVFEPPSHVSTKHLPEILAGLTDDELATWPGVLSKGEIERRRAGQPRQV' A
#
# COMPACT_ATOMS: atom_id res chain seq x y z
N MET A 1 1.56 -26.94 30.07
CA MET A 1 1.97 -26.89 28.65
C MET A 1 2.44 -25.48 28.32
N THR A 2 3.74 -25.25 28.36
CA THR A 2 4.34 -24.01 27.85
C THR A 2 4.49 -24.16 26.34
N LYS A 3 3.81 -23.30 25.55
CA LYS A 3 4.14 -23.14 24.14
C LYS A 3 5.55 -22.53 24.10
N PRO A 4 6.55 -23.12 23.41
CA PRO A 4 7.81 -22.44 23.20
C PRO A 4 7.51 -21.22 22.35
N HIS A 5 7.52 -20.04 22.97
CA HIS A 5 7.48 -18.78 22.23
C HIS A 5 8.80 -18.71 21.46
N GLN A 6 8.68 -18.47 20.16
CA GLN A 6 9.73 -18.37 19.16
C GLN A 6 10.61 -17.13 19.43
N GLU A 7 11.32 -17.10 20.55
CA GLU A 7 12.25 -16.01 20.92
C GLU A 7 13.47 -15.93 19.98
N ASP A 8 13.72 -16.98 19.18
CA ASP A 8 14.74 -17.02 18.12
C ASP A 8 14.33 -16.28 16.81
N GLN A 9 13.13 -15.70 16.75
CA GLN A 9 12.62 -14.95 15.57
C GLN A 9 12.86 -13.44 15.64
N ALA A 10 13.95 -13.01 16.27
CA ALA A 10 14.32 -11.60 16.28
C ALA A 10 14.67 -11.08 14.86
N GLU A 11 15.14 -11.97 13.97
CA GLU A 11 15.33 -11.64 12.57
C GLU A 11 14.06 -11.91 11.75
N PRO A 12 13.62 -10.95 10.94
CA PRO A 12 12.49 -11.15 10.04
C PRO A 12 12.83 -12.25 9.02
N PHE A 13 11.96 -13.26 8.92
CA PHE A 13 12.05 -14.25 7.86
C PHE A 13 11.27 -13.77 6.63
N PHE A 14 11.87 -13.88 5.46
CA PHE A 14 11.18 -13.61 4.20
C PHE A 14 10.63 -14.93 3.65
N ILE A 15 9.39 -14.89 3.19
CA ILE A 15 8.78 -16.03 2.49
C ILE A 15 9.34 -16.01 1.07
N THR A 16 10.14 -17.03 0.73
CA THR A 16 10.59 -17.28 -0.64
C THR A 16 9.50 -18.01 -1.44
N GLU A 17 9.61 -18.04 -2.76
CA GLU A 17 8.63 -18.72 -3.63
C GLU A 17 8.46 -20.20 -3.27
N GLU A 18 9.56 -20.89 -2.92
CA GLU A 18 9.53 -22.29 -2.49
C GLU A 18 8.74 -22.47 -1.18
N VAL A 19 8.98 -21.59 -0.21
CA VAL A 19 8.26 -21.58 1.07
C VAL A 19 6.79 -21.20 0.86
N GLU A 20 6.49 -20.28 -0.05
CA GLU A 20 5.13 -19.90 -0.41
C GLU A 20 4.36 -21.10 -0.98
N VAL A 21 4.96 -21.88 -1.89
CA VAL A 21 4.36 -23.09 -2.46
C VAL A 21 4.03 -24.12 -1.38
N GLU A 22 4.95 -24.36 -0.44
CA GLU A 22 4.72 -25.27 0.69
C GLU A 22 3.58 -24.77 1.60
N LEU A 23 3.54 -23.46 1.88
CA LEU A 23 2.49 -22.86 2.69
C LEU A 23 1.13 -22.93 1.99
N ILE A 24 1.06 -22.69 0.68
CA ILE A 24 -0.16 -22.85 -0.12
C ILE A 24 -0.61 -24.32 -0.13
N ALA A 25 0.31 -25.28 -0.29
CA ALA A 25 -0.02 -26.70 -0.24
C ALA A 25 -0.55 -27.14 1.14
N ALA A 26 -0.10 -26.48 2.21
CA ALA A 26 -0.62 -26.63 3.57
C ALA A 26 -1.95 -25.90 3.81
N GLY A 27 -2.47 -25.16 2.82
CA GLY A 27 -3.76 -24.46 2.88
C GLY A 27 -3.70 -23.01 3.36
N HIS A 28 -2.52 -22.40 3.43
CA HIS A 28 -2.39 -20.96 3.69
C HIS A 28 -2.77 -20.13 2.46
N VAL A 29 -3.39 -18.98 2.70
CA VAL A 29 -3.85 -18.05 1.66
C VAL A 29 -3.24 -16.67 1.91
N PHE A 30 -2.61 -16.10 0.88
CA PHE A 30 -1.95 -14.79 0.93
C PHE A 30 -2.79 -13.66 0.29
N GLU A 31 -4.08 -13.87 0.14
CA GLU A 31 -4.98 -12.82 -0.33
C GLU A 31 -5.26 -11.81 0.79
N PRO A 32 -5.13 -10.49 0.53
CA PRO A 32 -5.55 -9.50 1.48
C PRO A 32 -7.06 -9.66 1.75
N PRO A 33 -7.52 -9.51 3.01
CA PRO A 33 -8.93 -9.62 3.31
C PRO A 33 -9.74 -8.59 2.49
N SER A 34 -10.96 -8.95 2.07
CA SER A 34 -11.81 -8.10 1.22
C SER A 34 -12.11 -6.71 1.80
N HIS A 35 -11.98 -6.56 3.12
CA HIS A 35 -12.19 -5.32 3.86
C HIS A 35 -10.91 -4.53 4.12
N VAL A 36 -9.74 -5.04 3.72
CA VAL A 36 -8.47 -4.33 3.82
C VAL A 36 -8.31 -3.48 2.57
N SER A 37 -8.90 -2.29 2.60
CA SER A 37 -8.49 -1.21 1.71
C SER A 37 -7.24 -0.57 2.28
N THR A 38 -6.19 -0.40 1.46
CA THR A 38 -5.18 0.60 1.75
C THR A 38 -5.84 1.99 1.71
N LYS A 39 -5.20 3.01 2.31
CA LYS A 39 -5.69 4.39 2.32
C LYS A 39 -6.19 4.78 0.92
N HIS A 40 -7.37 5.37 0.83
CA HIS A 40 -8.00 5.68 -0.46
C HIS A 40 -7.16 6.72 -1.21
N LEU A 41 -6.76 6.41 -2.45
CA LEU A 41 -5.84 7.26 -3.21
C LEU A 41 -6.31 8.72 -3.29
N PRO A 42 -7.60 9.04 -3.56
CA PRO A 42 -8.10 10.41 -3.46
C PRO A 42 -7.87 11.12 -2.13
N GLU A 43 -7.96 10.42 -0.99
CA GLU A 43 -7.69 11.00 0.33
C GLU A 43 -6.19 11.26 0.54
N ILE A 44 -5.35 10.33 0.06
CA ILE A 44 -3.89 10.51 0.07
C ILE A 44 -3.53 11.75 -0.76
N LEU A 45 -4.07 11.83 -1.98
CA LEU A 45 -3.81 12.94 -2.88
C LEU A 45 -4.28 14.25 -2.27
N ALA A 46 -5.50 14.32 -1.71
CA ALA A 46 -6.01 15.52 -1.05
C ALA A 46 -5.10 16.04 0.09
N GLY A 47 -4.33 15.16 0.74
CA GLY A 47 -3.38 15.52 1.79
C GLY A 47 -1.99 15.97 1.29
N LEU A 48 -1.67 15.78 0.01
CA LEU A 48 -0.36 16.14 -0.57
C LEU A 48 -0.36 17.56 -1.12
N THR A 49 0.68 18.32 -0.77
CA THR A 49 1.00 19.59 -1.42
C THR A 49 1.52 19.39 -2.84
N ASP A 50 1.47 20.44 -3.65
CA ASP A 50 1.96 20.39 -5.04
C ASP A 50 3.49 20.12 -5.09
N ASP A 51 4.26 20.56 -4.08
CA ASP A 51 5.70 20.30 -3.95
C ASP A 51 6.00 18.83 -3.63
N GLU A 52 5.24 18.22 -2.71
CA GLU A 52 5.35 16.78 -2.41
C GLU A 52 4.97 15.94 -3.64
N LEU A 53 3.93 16.37 -4.35
CA LEU A 53 3.46 15.71 -5.55
C LEU A 53 4.46 15.86 -6.72
N ALA A 54 5.21 16.96 -6.80
CA ALA A 54 6.25 17.16 -7.82
C ALA A 54 7.42 16.17 -7.71
N THR A 55 7.58 15.52 -6.55
CA THR A 55 8.58 14.47 -6.32
C THR A 55 8.17 13.14 -6.98
N TRP A 56 6.88 12.96 -7.31
CA TRP A 56 6.39 11.77 -7.97
C TRP A 56 6.78 11.74 -9.46
N PRO A 57 6.82 10.54 -10.09
CA PRO A 57 7.05 10.40 -11.51
C PRO A 57 6.18 11.36 -12.34
N GLY A 58 6.80 12.05 -13.30
CA GLY A 58 6.22 13.21 -13.98
C GLY A 58 4.84 12.99 -14.64
N VAL A 59 4.52 11.76 -15.04
CA VAL A 59 3.21 11.41 -15.60
C VAL A 59 2.11 11.45 -14.52
N LEU A 60 2.43 11.03 -13.30
CA LEU A 60 1.50 10.99 -12.18
C LEU A 60 1.34 12.37 -11.54
N SER A 61 2.43 13.11 -11.37
CA SER A 61 2.41 14.44 -10.77
C SER A 61 1.69 15.46 -11.64
N LYS A 62 2.01 15.52 -12.94
CA LYS A 62 1.37 16.47 -13.87
C LYS A 62 -0.12 16.20 -14.04
N GLY A 63 -0.51 14.94 -14.19
CA GLY A 63 -1.92 14.56 -14.35
C GLY A 63 -2.77 14.90 -13.12
N GLU A 64 -2.22 14.73 -11.91
CA GLU A 64 -2.90 15.11 -10.67
C GLU A 64 -3.01 16.63 -10.50
N ILE A 65 -1.92 17.36 -10.74
CA ILE A 65 -1.91 18.84 -10.69
C ILE A 65 -2.93 19.42 -11.68
N GLU A 66 -2.97 18.88 -12.90
CA GLU A 66 -3.94 19.29 -13.92
C GLU A 66 -5.38 18.99 -13.50
N ARG A 67 -5.65 17.82 -12.92
CA ARG A 67 -6.98 17.47 -12.38
C ARG A 67 -7.44 18.49 -11.33
N ARG A 68 -6.57 18.90 -10.39
CA ARG A 68 -6.89 19.91 -9.37
C ARG A 68 -7.24 21.26 -9.97
N ARG A 69 -6.46 21.69 -10.98
CA ARG A 69 -6.69 22.94 -11.70
C ARG A 69 -8.00 22.91 -12.51
N ALA A 70 -8.33 21.78 -13.12
CA ALA A 70 -9.56 21.59 -13.88
C ALA A 70 -10.81 21.46 -12.99
N GLY A 71 -10.65 21.01 -11.73
CA GLY A 71 -11.72 20.83 -10.76
C GLY A 71 -12.05 22.04 -9.88
N GLN A 72 -11.44 23.21 -10.11
CA GLN A 72 -11.69 24.39 -9.29
C GLN A 72 -13.12 24.92 -9.51
N PRO A 73 -13.96 25.07 -8.46
CA PRO A 73 -15.28 25.67 -8.64
C PRO A 73 -15.09 27.11 -9.12
N ARG A 74 -15.81 27.48 -10.20
CA ARG A 74 -16.08 28.89 -10.50
C ARG A 74 -16.62 29.50 -9.21
N GLN A 75 -15.92 30.48 -8.66
CA GLN A 75 -16.52 31.37 -7.67
C GLN A 75 -17.79 31.94 -8.30
N VAL A 76 -18.93 31.61 -7.71
CA VAL A 76 -20.21 32.29 -7.93
C VAL A 76 -20.31 33.46 -6.97
#